data_AF-A0A9E2IH25-F1
#
_entry.id   AF-A0A9E2IH25-F1
#
_cell.length_a   1.000
_cell.length_b   1.000
_cell.length_c   1.000
_cell.angle_alpha   90.00
_cell.angle_beta   90.00
_cell.angle_gamma   90.00
#
_symmetry.space_group_name_H-M   'P 1'
#
loop_
_entity.id
_entity.type
_entity.pdbx_description
1 polymer ?
#
loop_
_entity_poly.entity_id
_entity_poly.type
_entity_poly.pdbx_seq_one_letter_code
_entity_poly.pdbx_strand_id
1 'polypeptide(L)'
;MTFKEQPVVEVGRKKETIGYIPNGPITPMVTPLIGEPESFGIDTQQLTINLGFQFQNGIRSVFLLGNAGGFLFLSQDQKKTSHSNCN
;
A
#
# COMPACT_ATOMS: atom_id res chain seq x y z
N MET A 1 -14.46 8.22 -29.67
CA MET A 1 -13.11 8.34 -29.07
C MET A 1 -12.42 7.01 -29.28
N THR A 2 -11.44 6.99 -30.20
CA THR A 2 -10.69 5.78 -30.55
C THR A 2 -9.60 5.60 -29.51
N PHE A 3 -9.66 4.52 -28.72
CA PHE A 3 -8.54 4.11 -27.87
C PHE A 3 -7.42 3.66 -28.80
N LYS A 4 -6.31 4.40 -28.84
CA LYS A 4 -5.05 3.87 -29.36
C LYS A 4 -4.44 3.01 -28.26
N GLU A 5 -4.25 1.73 -28.54
CA GLU A 5 -3.49 0.83 -27.67
C GLU A 5 -2.11 1.44 -27.39
N GLN A 6 -1.72 1.53 -26.11
CA GLN A 6 -0.34 1.82 -25.76
C GLN A 6 0.49 0.53 -25.92
N PRO A 7 1.72 0.61 -26.46
CA PRO A 7 2.54 -0.56 -26.71
C PRO A 7 2.91 -1.24 -25.39
N VAL A 8 2.55 -2.51 -25.27
CA VAL A 8 3.03 -3.39 -24.20
C VAL A 8 4.50 -3.69 -24.49
N VAL A 9 5.40 -3.08 -23.73
CA VAL A 9 6.83 -3.41 -23.77
C VAL A 9 7.05 -4.62 -22.87
N GLU A 10 7.18 -5.81 -23.45
CA GLU A 10 7.64 -6.99 -22.72
C GLU A 10 9.13 -6.84 -22.40
N VAL A 11 9.43 -6.46 -21.15
CA VAL A 11 10.79 -6.50 -20.61
C VAL A 11 11.00 -7.88 -19.96
N GLY A 12 12.02 -8.59 -20.42
CA GLY A 12 12.37 -9.95 -20.01
C GLY A 12 12.50 -10.14 -18.50
N ARG A 13 12.31 -11.40 -18.08
CA ARG A 13 12.27 -11.88 -16.68
C ARG A 13 13.44 -11.40 -15.80
N LYS A 14 13.31 -10.22 -15.22
CA LYS A 14 13.85 -9.79 -13.93
C LYS A 14 12.87 -8.77 -13.39
N LYS A 15 12.44 -8.91 -12.13
CA LYS A 15 11.77 -7.81 -11.42
C LYS A 15 12.81 -6.71 -11.25
N GLU A 16 13.01 -5.89 -12.27
CA GLU A 16 13.63 -4.60 -12.08
C GLU A 16 12.63 -3.81 -11.24
N THR A 17 12.92 -3.70 -9.94
CA THR A 17 12.34 -2.61 -9.15
C THR A 17 12.88 -1.34 -9.79
N ILE A 18 12.14 -0.79 -10.75
CA ILE A 18 12.30 0.59 -11.17
C ILE A 18 12.18 1.35 -9.85
N GLY A 19 13.29 1.90 -9.36
CA GLY A 19 13.30 2.68 -8.13
C GLY A 19 12.30 3.81 -8.34
N TYR A 20 11.08 3.63 -7.84
CA TYR A 20 10.07 4.67 -7.88
C TYR A 20 10.49 5.66 -6.82
N ILE A 21 11.25 6.66 -7.24
CA ILE A 21 11.45 7.87 -6.45
C ILE A 21 10.21 8.70 -6.76
N PRO A 22 9.25 8.80 -5.82
CA PRO A 22 8.09 9.65 -6.05
C PRO A 22 8.56 11.09 -6.25
N ASN A 23 8.10 11.71 -7.33
CA ASN A 23 8.21 13.16 -7.50
C ASN A 23 7.20 13.83 -6.57
N GLY A 24 7.59 14.00 -5.30
CA GLY A 24 6.75 14.65 -4.28
C GLY A 24 6.97 14.13 -2.87
N PRO A 25 6.31 14.75 -1.87
CA PRO A 25 6.38 14.30 -0.49
C PRO A 25 5.79 12.91 -0.34
N ILE A 26 6.48 12.07 0.44
CA ILE A 26 5.99 10.76 0.84
C ILE A 26 5.34 10.91 2.20
N THR A 27 4.05 10.61 2.29
CA THR A 27 3.29 10.78 3.54
C THR A 27 3.32 9.47 4.33
N PRO A 28 3.87 9.46 5.56
CA PRO A 28 3.75 8.29 6.42
C PRO A 28 2.29 8.10 6.83
N MET A 29 1.84 6.85 6.86
CA MET A 29 0.48 6.52 7.27
C MET A 29 0.49 5.41 8.32
N VAL A 30 -0.32 5.60 9.36
CA VAL A 30 -0.53 4.62 10.44
C VAL A 30 -1.33 3.45 9.89
N THR A 31 -0.90 2.23 10.20
CA THR A 31 -1.68 1.01 9.91
C THR A 31 -2.83 0.92 10.92
N PRO A 32 -4.10 1.04 10.48
CA PRO A 32 -5.23 0.94 11.39
C PRO A 32 -5.38 -0.50 11.88
N LEU A 33 -5.70 -0.64 13.17
CA LEU A 33 -5.87 -1.92 13.85
C LEU A 33 -7.32 -2.09 14.28
N ILE A 34 -7.80 -3.33 14.27
CA ILE A 34 -9.13 -3.72 14.76
C ILE A 34 -8.99 -4.85 15.78
N GLY A 35 -9.88 -4.89 16.76
CA GLY A 35 -9.89 -5.91 17.82
C GLY A 35 -9.22 -5.45 19.11
N GLU A 36 -9.10 -6.37 20.06
CA GLU A 36 -8.55 -6.12 21.39
C GLU A 36 -7.02 -6.13 21.38
N PRO A 37 -6.36 -5.53 22.39
CA PRO A 37 -4.90 -5.45 22.46
C PRO A 37 -4.15 -6.77 22.33
N GLU A 38 -4.76 -7.87 22.77
CA GLU A 38 -4.18 -9.22 22.71
C GLU A 38 -4.40 -9.92 21.36
N SER A 39 -5.29 -9.40 20.52
CA SER A 39 -5.73 -10.02 19.27
C SER A 39 -5.89 -9.01 18.14
N PHE A 40 -5.07 -7.95 18.10
CA PHE A 40 -5.15 -6.96 17.05
C PHE A 40 -5.06 -7.62 15.67
N GLY A 41 -5.93 -7.22 14.76
CA GLY A 41 -5.84 -7.46 13.33
C GLY A 41 -5.59 -6.14 12.59
N ILE A 42 -5.16 -6.19 11.34
CA ILE A 42 -5.14 -5.00 10.49
C ILE A 42 -6.58 -4.73 10.02
N ASP A 43 -7.06 -3.51 10.23
CA ASP A 43 -8.32 -3.06 9.67
C ASP A 43 -8.14 -2.69 8.19
N THR A 44 -8.31 -3.65 7.30
CA THR A 44 -8.12 -3.46 5.85
C THR A 44 -9.17 -2.52 5.25
N GLN A 45 -10.36 -2.41 5.83
CA GLN A 45 -11.40 -1.49 5.35
C GLN A 45 -11.02 -0.05 5.69
N GLN A 46 -10.67 0.21 6.95
CA GLN A 46 -10.23 1.54 7.36
C GLN A 46 -8.92 1.94 6.66
N LEU A 47 -8.02 0.98 6.41
CA LEU A 47 -6.80 1.22 5.63
C LEU A 47 -7.14 1.72 4.22
N THR A 48 -8.10 1.08 3.55
CA THR A 48 -8.55 1.45 2.21
C THR A 48 -9.20 2.83 2.19
N ILE A 49 -10.05 3.13 3.18
CA ILE A 49 -10.70 4.44 3.34
C ILE A 49 -9.64 5.54 3.53
N ASN A 50 -8.67 5.32 4.42
CA ASN A 50 -7.61 6.29 4.68
C ASN A 50 -6.78 6.54 3.42
N LEU A 51 -6.39 5.50 2.68
CA LEU A 51 -5.68 5.65 1.41
C LEU A 51 -6.51 6.46 0.40
N GLY A 52 -7.81 6.16 0.28
CA GLY A 52 -8.73 6.91 -0.58
C GLY A 52 -8.75 8.40 -0.26
N PHE A 53 -8.83 8.76 1.02
CA PHE A 53 -8.76 10.16 1.46
C PHE A 53 -7.43 10.81 1.12
N GLN A 54 -6.29 10.13 1.33
CA GLN A 54 -4.98 10.69 0.99
C GLN A 54 -4.89 11.00 -0.52
N PHE A 55 -5.35 10.08 -1.37
CA PHE A 55 -5.34 10.29 -2.82
C PHE A 55 -6.30 11.41 -3.25
N GLN A 56 -7.48 11.53 -2.64
CA GLN A 56 -8.42 12.63 -2.89
C GLN A 56 -7.84 14.00 -2.51
N ASN A 57 -6.97 14.05 -1.50
CA ASN A 57 -6.25 15.27 -1.09
C ASN A 57 -4.97 15.52 -1.90
N GLY A 58 -4.75 14.77 -2.99
CA GLY A 58 -3.61 14.98 -3.89
C GLY A 58 -2.30 14.39 -3.39
N ILE A 59 -2.31 13.59 -2.32
CA ILE A 59 -1.12 12.84 -1.90
C ILE A 59 -0.89 11.72 -2.91
N ARG A 60 0.30 11.71 -3.52
CA ARG A 60 0.64 10.75 -4.59
C ARG A 60 1.40 9.53 -4.08
N SER A 61 1.90 9.58 -2.85
CA SER A 61 2.79 8.55 -2.31
C SER A 61 2.62 8.42 -0.81
N VAL A 62 2.44 7.18 -0.36
CA VAL A 62 2.21 6.84 1.04
C VAL A 62 3.28 5.84 1.48
N PHE A 63 3.89 6.08 2.64
CA PHE A 63 4.83 5.15 3.27
C PHE A 63 4.11 4.38 4.38
N LEU A 64 3.82 3.11 4.10
CA LEU A 64 3.25 2.16 5.05
C LEU A 64 4.36 1.38 5.75
N LEU A 65 4.06 0.84 6.94
CA LEU A 65 4.97 -0.05 7.66
C LEU A 65 6.36 0.57 7.96
N GLY A 66 6.42 1.90 8.11
CA GLY A 66 7.52 2.58 8.80
C GLY A 66 7.34 2.53 10.33
N ASN A 67 8.19 3.24 11.07
CA ASN A 67 7.99 3.43 12.52
C ASN A 67 6.60 4.00 12.83
N ALA A 68 6.18 5.02 12.08
CA ALA A 68 4.83 5.61 12.19
C ALA A 68 3.72 4.65 11.72
N GLY A 69 4.05 3.66 10.87
CA GLY A 69 3.14 2.62 10.41
C GLY A 69 3.02 1.43 11.36
N GLY A 70 3.64 1.48 12.55
CA GLY A 70 3.53 0.42 13.55
C GLY A 70 4.33 -0.84 13.23
N PHE A 71 5.34 -0.78 12.35
CA PHE A 71 6.11 -1.96 11.93
C PHE A 71 6.69 -2.77 13.10
N LEU A 72 7.12 -2.11 14.17
CA LEU A 72 7.70 -2.77 15.33
C LEU A 72 6.67 -3.61 16.12
N PHE A 73 5.38 -3.30 15.98
CA PHE A 73 4.29 -3.91 16.76
C PHE A 73 3.46 -4.92 15.96
N LEU A 74 3.61 -4.93 14.63
CA LEU A 74 2.93 -5.88 13.76
C LEU A 74 3.65 -7.22 13.73
N SER A 75 2.89 -8.31 13.85
CA SER A 75 3.37 -9.67 13.64
C SER A 75 3.80 -9.88 12.18
N GLN A 76 4.62 -10.91 11.93
CA GLN A 76 5.01 -11.24 10.56
C GLN A 76 3.82 -11.56 9.66
N ASP A 77 2.79 -12.21 10.20
CA ASP A 77 1.61 -12.59 9.44
C ASP A 77 0.75 -11.37 9.10
N GLN A 78 0.61 -10.42 10.04
CA GLN A 78 -0.05 -9.14 9.77
C GLN A 78 0.67 -8.35 8.67
N LYS A 79 2.01 -8.32 8.69
CA LYS A 79 2.82 -7.68 7.64
C LYS A 79 2.65 -8.33 6.26
N LYS A 80 2.33 -9.64 6.23
CA LYS A 80 2.19 -10.45 5.01
C LYS A 80 0.78 -10.50 4.46
N THR A 81 -0.20 -9.87 5.11
CA THR A 81 -1.59 -9.81 4.62
C THR A 81 -1.64 -9.14 3.25
N SER A 82 -1.45 -9.93 2.20
CA SER A 82 -1.28 -9.52 0.81
C SER A 82 -2.04 -10.55 -0.03
N HIS A 83 -3.13 -10.09 -0.62
CA HIS A 83 -3.86 -10.75 -1.73
C HIS A 83 -4.03 -12.27 -1.63
N SER A 84 -4.97 -12.73 -0.80
CA SER A 84 -5.61 -14.04 -0.98
C SER A 84 -7.06 -13.81 -1.44
N ASN A 85 -7.35 -14.23 -2.68
CA ASN A 85 -8.59 -14.13 -3.46
C ASN A 85 -8.77 -12.88 -4.33
N CYS A 86 -8.08 -12.87 -5.48
CA CYS A 86 -8.70 -12.37 -6.71
C CYS A 86 -9.34 -13.57 -7.41
N ASN A 87 -10.64 -13.75 -7.22
CA ASN A 87 -11.50 -14.44 -8.18
C ASN A 87 -12.16 -13.38 -9.07
#